data_AF-A0A942V0J4-F1
#
_entry.id   AF-A0A942V0J4-F1
#
_cell.length_a   1.000
_cell.length_b   1.000
_cell.length_c   1.000
_cell.angle_alpha   90.00
_cell.angle_beta   90.00
_cell.angle_gamma   90.00
#
_symmetry.space_group_name_H-M   'P 1'
#
loop_
_entity.id
_entity.type
_entity.pdbx_description
1 polymer ?
#
loop_
_entity_poly.entity_id
_entity_poly.type
_entity_poly.pdbx_seq_one_letter_code
_entity_poly.pdbx_strand_id
1 'polypeptide(L)'
;MKVGSIFSYHINQNFGKNKIYVYSDFDRTISPNTTGDVFYAQDRQKLEKAKYNFELINELLKKYKDMTLFITTGRTNDELRLMYDLYKKQGIVFPEAESVFTKEGSDEILKDKSIKDDYPFIKSNEIRNHKISAKTGWNKYDINKKALDIIKGNGLEPLECGSTLSAEKYGKYSVFSSPEKISENTVLVRDVGKMKLFLGFVDEIPQEKYDSVKNSLQSYLKENNINYVLKEKSIDHECHKYRSMMFMPVIDEQPLSKNYDIKERIKTIDDTDIVIVAGDGKNDVDMLNPLSYIDSFEKDNIEDLNFLGIIVEKENEKEPELEELNETFGQNTTLKKTVKIKEGDLADELKKIAESKYGF
;
A
#
# COMPACT_ATOMS: atom_id res chain seq x y z
N MET A 1 -25.58 -31.99 -2.94
CA MET A 1 -24.61 -30.89 -3.17
C MET A 1 -25.30 -29.59 -2.82
N LYS A 2 -24.97 -29.01 -1.66
CA LYS A 2 -25.51 -27.72 -1.23
C LYS A 2 -24.63 -26.63 -1.84
N VAL A 3 -25.26 -25.78 -2.64
CA VAL A 3 -24.72 -24.48 -3.04
C VAL A 3 -24.37 -23.74 -1.75
N GLY A 4 -23.09 -23.41 -1.57
CA GLY A 4 -22.62 -22.61 -0.45
C GLY A 4 -23.42 -21.32 -0.41
N SER A 5 -23.99 -21.02 0.75
CA SER A 5 -24.84 -19.88 1.01
C SER A 5 -24.14 -18.58 0.60
N ILE A 6 -24.56 -18.01 -0.52
CA ILE A 6 -24.45 -16.58 -0.80
C ILE A 6 -25.16 -15.90 0.36
N PHE A 7 -24.44 -15.13 1.18
CA PHE A 7 -25.07 -14.27 2.17
C PHE A 7 -25.88 -13.23 1.42
N SER A 8 -27.17 -13.50 1.29
CA SER A 8 -28.14 -12.59 0.69
C SER A 8 -28.22 -11.33 1.55
N TYR A 9 -27.83 -10.23 0.93
CA TYR A 9 -28.00 -8.87 1.39
C TYR A 9 -29.43 -8.64 1.95
N HIS A 10 -29.54 -8.18 3.19
CA HIS A 10 -30.69 -7.40 3.65
C HIS A 10 -30.28 -5.93 3.66
N ILE A 11 -30.60 -5.21 2.57
CA ILE A 11 -30.44 -3.76 2.49
C ILE A 11 -31.60 -3.15 3.28
N ASN A 12 -31.37 -2.85 4.56
CA ASN A 12 -32.21 -1.97 5.36
C ASN A 12 -31.33 -1.21 6.37
N GLN A 13 -30.14 -0.75 5.94
CA GLN A 13 -29.34 0.18 6.71
C GLN A 13 -29.48 1.57 6.11
N ASN A 14 -30.04 2.48 6.90
CA ASN A 14 -30.24 3.88 6.55
C ASN A 14 -28.91 4.60 6.85
N PHE A 15 -28.01 4.66 5.88
CA PHE A 15 -26.78 5.43 6.01
C PHE A 15 -27.13 6.92 6.04
N GLY A 16 -26.69 7.65 7.07
CA GLY A 16 -26.96 9.10 7.19
C GLY A 16 -26.41 9.94 6.02
N LYS A 17 -26.65 11.25 6.03
CA LYS A 17 -26.29 12.23 4.99
C LYS A 17 -24.78 12.50 4.80
N ASN A 18 -23.91 11.56 5.17
CA ASN A 18 -22.51 11.85 5.43
C ASN A 18 -21.56 11.26 4.38
N LYS A 19 -20.25 11.38 4.61
CA LYS A 19 -19.21 11.06 3.62
C LYS A 19 -19.00 9.56 3.45
N ILE A 20 -18.37 9.21 2.33
CA ILE A 20 -17.86 7.86 2.05
C ILE A 20 -16.35 8.01 1.84
N TYR A 21 -15.55 7.36 2.67
CA TYR A 21 -14.10 7.28 2.50
C TYR A 21 -13.74 5.89 1.99
N VAL A 22 -13.14 5.83 0.81
CA VAL A 22 -12.68 4.59 0.19
C VAL A 22 -11.17 4.55 0.29
N TYR A 23 -10.63 3.58 1.02
CA TYR A 23 -9.21 3.25 1.05
C TYR A 23 -9.03 1.94 0.30
N SER A 24 -8.23 1.95 -0.76
CA SER A 24 -8.12 0.77 -1.59
C SER A 24 -6.69 0.50 -1.99
N ASP A 25 -6.29 -0.76 -1.98
CA ASP A 25 -5.06 -1.17 -2.65
C ASP A 25 -5.19 -0.91 -4.16
N PHE A 26 -4.05 -0.72 -4.82
CA PHE A 26 -4.01 -0.47 -6.25
C PHE A 26 -3.99 -1.76 -7.07
N ASP A 27 -2.99 -2.61 -6.84
CA ASP A 27 -2.71 -3.75 -7.70
C ASP A 27 -3.68 -4.89 -7.40
N ARG A 28 -4.29 -5.44 -8.46
CA ARG A 28 -5.34 -6.47 -8.40
C ARG A 28 -6.61 -6.09 -7.62
N THR A 29 -6.73 -4.82 -7.21
CA THR A 29 -7.89 -4.31 -6.47
C THR A 29 -8.63 -3.27 -7.29
N ILE A 30 -8.16 -2.02 -7.35
CA ILE A 30 -8.71 -1.03 -8.29
C ILE A 30 -8.27 -1.39 -9.72
N SER A 31 -6.99 -1.71 -9.89
CA SER A 31 -6.38 -2.11 -11.15
C SER A 31 -6.25 -3.64 -11.22
N PRO A 32 -7.00 -4.35 -12.08
CA PRO A 32 -6.78 -5.79 -12.31
C PRO A 32 -5.46 -6.11 -13.04
N ASN A 33 -4.64 -5.10 -13.34
CA ASN A 33 -3.38 -5.25 -14.06
C ASN A 33 -2.17 -5.04 -13.16
N THR A 34 -1.13 -5.82 -13.43
CA THR A 34 0.26 -5.53 -13.05
C THR A 34 0.94 -4.65 -14.09
N THR A 35 2.17 -4.19 -13.83
CA THR A 35 2.94 -3.39 -14.81
C THR A 35 3.13 -4.11 -16.14
N GLY A 36 3.42 -5.42 -16.09
CA GLY A 36 3.62 -6.22 -17.30
C GLY A 36 2.36 -6.30 -18.15
N ASP A 37 1.20 -6.46 -17.52
CA ASP A 37 -0.09 -6.56 -18.23
C ASP A 37 -0.37 -5.30 -19.04
N VAL A 38 -0.11 -4.11 -18.47
CA VAL A 38 -0.35 -2.82 -19.15
C VAL A 38 0.73 -2.52 -20.19
N PHE A 39 2.00 -2.75 -19.87
CA PHE A 39 3.13 -2.41 -20.74
C PHE A 39 3.09 -3.15 -22.07
N TYR A 40 2.75 -4.46 -22.04
CA TYR A 40 2.72 -5.27 -23.26
C TYR A 40 1.33 -5.39 -23.89
N ALA A 41 0.30 -4.81 -23.26
CA ALA A 41 -1.09 -5.00 -23.63
C ALA A 41 -1.44 -6.49 -23.90
N GLN A 42 -0.80 -7.40 -23.16
CA GLN A 42 -0.87 -8.84 -23.40
C GLN A 42 -2.26 -9.39 -23.10
N ASP A 43 -2.95 -8.76 -22.16
CA ASP A 43 -4.28 -9.15 -21.73
C ASP A 43 -5.28 -8.01 -21.97
N ARG A 44 -5.90 -8.03 -23.17
CA ARG A 44 -6.95 -7.07 -23.52
C ARG A 44 -8.14 -7.14 -22.57
N GLN A 45 -8.47 -8.32 -22.07
CA GLN A 45 -9.62 -8.48 -21.17
C GLN A 45 -9.38 -7.76 -19.84
N LYS A 46 -8.19 -7.89 -19.27
CA LYS A 46 -7.82 -7.13 -18.07
C LYS A 46 -7.77 -5.62 -18.31
N LEU A 47 -7.26 -5.19 -19.46
CA LEU A 47 -7.25 -3.76 -19.81
C LEU A 47 -8.67 -3.18 -19.93
N GLU A 48 -9.59 -3.88 -20.58
CA GLU A 48 -11.00 -3.45 -20.65
C GLU A 48 -11.67 -3.44 -19.27
N LYS A 49 -11.37 -4.42 -18.41
CA LYS A 49 -11.82 -4.41 -17.01
C LYS A 49 -11.29 -3.21 -16.24
N ALA A 50 -10.00 -2.89 -16.38
CA ALA A 50 -9.40 -1.72 -15.73
C ALA A 50 -10.04 -0.42 -16.22
N LYS A 51 -10.27 -0.32 -17.53
CA LYS A 51 -10.97 0.82 -18.13
C LYS A 51 -12.35 1.01 -17.52
N TYR A 52 -13.16 -0.05 -17.51
CA TYR A 52 -14.49 -0.04 -16.90
C TYR A 52 -14.45 0.41 -15.43
N ASN A 53 -13.56 -0.22 -14.63
CA ASN A 53 -13.41 0.11 -13.21
C ASN A 53 -13.04 1.58 -13.00
N PHE A 54 -12.06 2.08 -13.74
CA PHE A 54 -11.57 3.44 -13.55
C PHE A 54 -12.59 4.48 -13.99
N GLU A 55 -13.26 4.25 -15.11
CA GLU A 55 -14.33 5.11 -15.62
C GLU A 55 -15.47 5.20 -14.60
N LEU A 56 -15.98 4.05 -14.13
CA LEU A 56 -17.07 4.01 -13.17
C LEU A 56 -16.67 4.62 -11.82
N ILE A 57 -15.47 4.35 -11.29
CA ILE A 57 -14.99 5.00 -10.06
C ILE A 57 -14.95 6.52 -10.24
N ASN A 58 -14.43 7.02 -11.35
CA ASN A 58 -14.39 8.46 -11.64
C ASN A 58 -15.79 9.06 -11.77
N GLU A 59 -16.75 8.35 -12.36
CA GLU A 59 -18.16 8.77 -12.39
C GLU A 59 -18.74 8.86 -10.98
N LEU A 60 -18.50 7.87 -10.12
CA LEU A 60 -18.96 7.87 -8.73
C LEU A 60 -18.39 9.05 -7.94
N LEU A 61 -17.07 9.30 -8.04
CA LEU A 61 -16.41 10.44 -7.39
C LEU A 61 -16.94 11.80 -7.90
N LYS A 62 -17.31 11.87 -9.19
CA LYS A 62 -17.90 13.09 -9.77
C LYS A 62 -19.34 13.30 -9.31
N LYS A 63 -20.15 12.23 -9.31
CA LYS A 63 -21.58 12.21 -8.96
C LYS A 63 -21.79 12.44 -7.46
N TYR A 64 -20.99 11.81 -6.62
CA TYR A 64 -21.11 11.87 -5.16
C TYR A 64 -19.94 12.67 -4.57
N LYS A 65 -20.14 13.97 -4.37
CA LYS A 65 -19.08 14.88 -3.85
C LYS A 65 -18.60 14.53 -2.44
N ASP A 66 -19.40 13.78 -1.70
CA ASP A 66 -19.06 13.31 -0.35
C ASP A 66 -18.29 11.97 -0.39
N MET A 67 -18.03 11.39 -1.56
CA MET A 67 -17.17 10.24 -1.74
C MET A 67 -15.72 10.67 -2.00
N THR A 68 -14.78 10.16 -1.21
CA THR A 68 -13.34 10.41 -1.36
C THR A 68 -12.59 9.10 -1.51
N LEU A 69 -11.71 9.03 -2.50
CA LEU A 69 -10.83 7.89 -2.74
C LEU A 69 -9.40 8.16 -2.27
N PHE A 70 -8.83 7.19 -1.59
CA PHE A 70 -7.43 7.08 -1.21
C PHE A 70 -6.88 5.76 -1.76
N ILE A 71 -5.68 5.80 -2.34
CA ILE A 71 -5.02 4.61 -2.88
C ILE A 71 -3.83 4.27 -1.99
N THR A 72 -3.68 3.00 -1.62
CA THR A 72 -2.44 2.46 -1.05
C THR A 72 -1.77 1.53 -2.06
N THR A 73 -0.44 1.48 -2.06
CA THR A 73 0.31 0.58 -2.94
C THR A 73 1.73 0.32 -2.40
N GLY A 74 2.26 -0.86 -2.69
CA GLY A 74 3.67 -1.18 -2.52
C GLY A 74 4.60 -0.50 -3.52
N ARG A 75 4.04 0.06 -4.61
CA ARG A 75 4.78 0.79 -5.66
C ARG A 75 5.42 2.06 -5.13
N THR A 76 6.48 2.48 -5.79
CA THR A 76 7.02 3.85 -5.75
C THR A 76 6.13 4.82 -6.54
N ASN A 77 6.27 6.13 -6.30
CA ASN A 77 5.54 7.14 -7.06
C ASN A 77 5.85 7.07 -8.57
N ASP A 78 7.10 6.80 -8.93
CA ASP A 78 7.52 6.73 -10.34
C ASP A 78 6.97 5.49 -11.05
N GLU A 79 6.87 4.35 -10.35
CA GLU A 79 6.19 3.17 -10.88
C GLU A 79 4.69 3.43 -11.06
N LEU A 80 4.06 4.19 -10.15
CA LEU A 80 2.67 4.57 -10.28
C LEU A 80 2.46 5.59 -11.41
N ARG A 81 3.39 6.52 -11.60
CA ARG A 81 3.42 7.44 -12.75
C ARG A 81 3.56 6.69 -14.07
N LEU A 82 4.44 5.69 -14.13
CA LEU A 82 4.55 4.83 -15.30
C LEU A 82 3.20 4.15 -15.61
N MET A 83 2.55 3.57 -14.60
CA MET A 83 1.23 2.95 -14.79
C MET A 83 0.22 3.96 -15.32
N TYR A 84 0.19 5.17 -14.75
CA TYR A 84 -0.65 6.27 -15.23
C TYR A 84 -0.38 6.58 -16.72
N ASP A 85 0.88 6.75 -17.11
CA ASP A 85 1.27 7.08 -18.49
C ASP A 85 0.91 5.95 -19.46
N LEU A 86 1.10 4.69 -19.05
CA LEU A 86 0.74 3.52 -19.85
C LEU A 86 -0.78 3.43 -20.04
N TYR A 87 -1.59 3.63 -19.00
CA TYR A 87 -3.04 3.67 -19.12
C TYR A 87 -3.51 4.83 -19.99
N LYS A 88 -2.93 6.02 -19.79
CA LYS A 88 -3.24 7.21 -20.58
C LYS A 88 -2.97 6.99 -22.08
N LYS A 89 -1.89 6.29 -22.44
CA LYS A 89 -1.61 5.89 -23.84
C LYS A 89 -2.68 4.97 -24.43
N GLN A 90 -3.37 4.20 -23.61
CA GLN A 90 -4.50 3.35 -24.01
C GLN A 90 -5.86 4.07 -23.96
N GLY A 91 -5.86 5.39 -23.67
CA GLY A 91 -7.09 6.17 -23.51
C GLY A 91 -7.85 5.86 -22.22
N ILE A 92 -7.20 5.24 -21.24
CA ILE A 92 -7.78 4.90 -19.94
C ILE A 92 -7.46 6.01 -18.96
N VAL A 93 -8.49 6.61 -18.36
CA VAL A 93 -8.36 7.71 -17.39
C VAL A 93 -8.19 7.15 -16.00
N PHE A 94 -7.06 7.45 -15.35
CA PHE A 94 -6.75 6.96 -14.00
C PHE A 94 -7.73 7.48 -12.94
N PRO A 95 -8.00 6.75 -11.83
CA PRO A 95 -8.91 7.20 -10.78
C PRO A 95 -8.42 8.48 -10.08
N GLU A 96 -9.35 9.41 -9.85
CA GLU A 96 -9.10 10.72 -9.27
C GLU A 96 -8.97 10.71 -7.72
N ALA A 97 -8.08 9.88 -7.18
CA ALA A 97 -7.83 9.81 -5.73
C ALA A 97 -7.35 11.16 -5.13
N GLU A 98 -7.67 11.43 -3.86
CA GLU A 98 -7.22 12.64 -3.16
C GLU A 98 -5.73 12.56 -2.78
N SER A 99 -5.27 11.35 -2.43
CA SER A 99 -3.85 11.08 -2.19
C SER A 99 -3.53 9.60 -2.41
N VAL A 100 -2.23 9.32 -2.57
CA VAL A 100 -1.69 7.97 -2.73
C VAL A 100 -0.64 7.70 -1.65
N PHE A 101 -0.75 6.56 -0.97
CA PHE A 101 0.23 6.04 -0.03
C PHE A 101 1.11 5.04 -0.77
N THR A 102 2.39 5.37 -0.92
CA THR A 102 3.34 4.57 -1.70
C THR A 102 4.33 3.85 -0.79
N LYS A 103 4.95 2.79 -1.32
CA LYS A 103 5.99 2.01 -0.64
C LYS A 103 5.53 1.51 0.73
N GLU A 104 4.31 0.95 0.77
CA GLU A 104 3.69 0.41 1.98
C GLU A 104 3.52 1.46 3.09
N GLY A 105 3.01 2.65 2.75
CA GLY A 105 2.79 3.75 3.69
C GLY A 105 4.06 4.48 4.12
N SER A 106 5.17 4.33 3.40
CA SER A 106 6.38 5.13 3.69
C SER A 106 6.16 6.59 3.33
N ASP A 107 5.56 6.82 2.16
CA ASP A 107 5.29 8.15 1.61
C ASP A 107 3.79 8.34 1.39
N GLU A 108 3.30 9.54 1.71
CA GLU A 108 2.01 10.03 1.23
C GLU A 108 2.24 11.14 0.21
N ILE A 109 1.55 11.04 -0.93
CA ILE A 109 1.67 11.97 -2.04
C ILE A 109 0.28 12.51 -2.39
N LEU A 110 0.14 13.83 -2.27
CA LEU A 110 -1.10 14.57 -2.43
C LEU A 110 -1.34 14.91 -3.90
N LYS A 111 -2.61 14.87 -4.31
CA LYS A 111 -3.06 15.36 -5.62
C LYS A 111 -2.88 16.87 -5.73
N ASP A 112 -2.21 17.33 -6.78
CA ASP A 112 -2.22 18.73 -7.19
C ASP A 112 -3.38 19.00 -8.15
N LYS A 113 -4.42 19.67 -7.64
CA LYS A 113 -5.64 20.01 -8.40
C LYS A 113 -5.42 21.03 -9.53
N SER A 114 -4.25 21.68 -9.58
CA SER A 114 -3.88 22.59 -10.67
C SER A 114 -3.37 21.85 -11.91
N ILE A 115 -2.88 20.62 -11.76
CA ILE A 115 -2.43 19.79 -12.87
C ILE A 115 -3.65 19.19 -13.55
N LYS A 116 -3.81 19.50 -14.83
CA LYS A 116 -4.83 18.92 -15.71
C LYS A 116 -4.14 18.06 -16.74
N ASP A 117 -4.75 16.92 -17.05
CA ASP A 117 -4.32 16.03 -18.13
C ASP A 117 -2.92 15.43 -17.98
N ASP A 118 -2.30 15.49 -16.79
CA ASP A 118 -1.02 14.86 -16.46
C ASP A 118 -1.06 14.21 -15.07
N TYR A 119 -0.03 13.46 -14.70
CA TYR A 119 0.07 12.75 -13.42
C TYR A 119 0.04 13.74 -12.25
N PRO A 120 -1.02 13.77 -11.43
CA PRO A 120 -1.24 14.86 -10.49
C PRO A 120 -0.62 14.62 -9.10
N PHE A 121 -0.06 13.43 -8.83
CA PHE A 121 0.47 13.07 -7.52
C PHE A 121 1.95 13.45 -7.41
N ILE A 122 2.20 14.71 -7.05
CA ILE A 122 3.54 15.29 -7.03
C ILE A 122 3.95 15.92 -5.68
N LYS A 123 3.00 16.18 -4.77
CA LYS A 123 3.28 16.89 -3.51
C LYS A 123 3.42 15.90 -2.36
N SER A 124 4.63 15.71 -1.85
CA SER A 124 4.82 14.94 -0.62
C SER A 124 4.14 15.62 0.58
N ASN A 125 3.50 14.84 1.45
CA ASN A 125 2.89 15.37 2.67
C ASN A 125 3.95 15.63 3.76
N GLU A 126 4.63 16.77 3.71
CA GLU A 126 5.67 17.11 4.70
C GLU A 126 5.12 17.29 6.13
N ILE A 127 3.85 17.69 6.27
CA ILE A 127 3.21 17.81 7.59
C ILE A 127 3.12 16.44 8.25
N ARG A 128 2.67 15.42 7.50
CA ARG A 128 2.67 14.02 7.96
C ARG A 128 4.08 13.57 8.30
N ASN A 129 5.05 13.83 7.43
CA ASN A 129 6.43 13.39 7.65
C ASN A 129 7.02 13.98 8.94
N HIS A 130 6.84 15.28 9.17
CA HIS A 130 7.29 15.94 10.40
C HIS A 130 6.62 15.37 11.65
N LYS A 131 5.33 15.02 11.60
CA LYS A 131 4.64 14.37 12.73
C LYS A 131 5.26 13.02 13.08
N ILE A 132 5.50 12.18 12.07
CA ILE A 132 6.14 10.86 12.27
C ILE A 132 7.56 11.04 12.81
N SER A 133 8.36 11.91 12.20
CA SER A 133 9.72 12.21 12.65
C SER A 133 9.74 12.74 14.08
N ALA A 134 8.82 13.61 14.47
CA ALA A 134 8.72 14.14 15.82
C ALA A 134 8.37 13.06 16.86
N LYS A 135 7.50 12.10 16.50
CA LYS A 135 7.14 10.98 17.38
C LYS A 135 8.26 9.95 17.54
N THR A 136 9.08 9.75 16.52
CA THR A 136 9.96 8.57 16.42
C THR A 136 11.44 8.89 16.40
N GLY A 137 11.82 10.16 16.24
CA GLY A 137 13.19 10.58 15.95
C GLY A 137 13.64 10.26 14.53
N TRP A 138 12.76 9.74 13.67
CA TRP A 138 13.12 9.27 12.34
C TRP A 138 13.44 10.42 11.38
N ASN A 139 14.74 10.63 11.09
CA ASN A 139 15.19 11.52 10.02
C ASN A 139 15.88 10.70 8.92
N LYS A 140 15.22 10.55 7.77
CA LYS A 140 15.76 9.77 6.65
C LYS A 140 17.12 10.26 6.17
N TYR A 141 17.33 11.56 6.10
CA TYR A 141 18.59 12.08 5.56
C TYR A 141 19.77 11.69 6.45
N ASP A 142 19.62 11.86 7.76
CA ASP A 142 20.66 11.51 8.73
C ASP A 142 20.87 9.99 8.81
N ILE A 143 19.79 9.21 8.83
CA ILE A 143 19.83 7.75 8.86
C ILE A 143 20.48 7.20 7.59
N ASN A 144 20.09 7.68 6.40
CA ASN A 144 20.66 7.22 5.13
C ASN A 144 22.15 7.59 5.04
N LYS A 145 22.50 8.83 5.41
CA LYS A 145 23.90 9.27 5.42
C LYS A 145 24.73 8.37 6.33
N LYS A 146 24.24 8.10 7.55
CA LYS A 146 24.92 7.21 8.48
C LYS A 146 25.03 5.77 7.98
N ALA A 147 23.99 5.25 7.33
CA ALA A 147 24.02 3.93 6.71
C ALA A 147 25.10 3.85 5.63
N LEU A 148 25.20 4.85 4.75
CA LEU A 148 26.23 4.92 3.73
C LEU A 148 27.64 4.99 4.34
N ASP A 149 27.83 5.77 5.40
CA ASP A 149 29.12 5.86 6.11
C ASP A 149 29.50 4.51 6.74
N ILE A 150 28.54 3.81 7.37
CA ILE A 150 28.76 2.48 7.96
C ILE A 150 29.10 1.43 6.89
N ILE A 151 28.38 1.41 5.77
CA ILE A 151 28.63 0.49 4.66
C ILE A 151 30.06 0.71 4.13
N LYS A 152 30.42 1.95 3.81
CA LYS A 152 31.77 2.29 3.33
C LYS A 152 32.86 1.99 4.36
N GLY A 153 32.60 2.24 5.64
CA GLY A 153 33.51 1.91 6.74
C GLY A 153 33.80 0.40 6.88
N ASN A 154 32.89 -0.46 6.40
CA ASN A 154 33.07 -1.91 6.34
C ASN A 154 33.73 -2.40 5.04
N GLY A 155 34.25 -1.48 4.22
CA GLY A 155 34.83 -1.81 2.91
C GLY A 155 33.82 -2.45 1.98
N LEU A 156 32.56 -2.01 2.05
CA LEU A 156 31.47 -2.40 1.17
C LEU A 156 31.09 -1.22 0.27
N GLU A 157 30.51 -1.54 -0.87
CA GLU A 157 30.14 -0.55 -1.89
C GLU A 157 28.63 -0.34 -1.89
N PRO A 158 28.12 0.83 -1.43
CA PRO A 158 26.69 1.10 -1.53
C PRO A 158 26.33 1.36 -3.00
N LEU A 159 25.32 0.65 -3.48
CA LEU A 159 24.71 0.88 -4.78
C LEU A 159 23.25 1.27 -4.58
N GLU A 160 22.88 2.46 -5.02
CA GLU A 160 21.48 2.88 -4.96
C GLU A 160 20.66 2.10 -6.00
N CYS A 161 19.67 1.36 -5.52
CA CYS A 161 18.72 0.63 -6.36
C CYS A 161 17.39 1.37 -6.29
N GLY A 162 17.17 2.26 -7.25
CA GLY A 162 15.97 3.07 -7.39
C GLY A 162 15.16 2.71 -8.64
N SER A 163 13.83 2.74 -8.50
CA SER A 163 12.84 2.50 -9.56
C SER A 163 12.85 3.54 -10.69
N THR A 164 13.54 4.66 -10.50
CA THR A 164 13.61 5.76 -11.48
C THR A 164 14.24 5.37 -12.82
N LEU A 165 15.05 4.30 -12.87
CA LEU A 165 15.66 3.81 -14.11
C LEU A 165 14.96 2.58 -14.71
N SER A 166 14.03 1.95 -14.00
CA SER A 166 13.63 0.58 -14.30
C SER A 166 12.62 0.46 -15.46
N ALA A 167 11.75 1.44 -15.62
CA ALA A 167 10.69 1.41 -16.63
C ALA A 167 11.18 1.68 -18.05
N GLU A 168 11.89 2.81 -18.22
CA GLU A 168 12.39 3.26 -19.53
C GLU A 168 13.54 2.41 -20.07
N LYS A 169 14.35 1.80 -19.19
CA LYS A 169 15.48 0.95 -19.62
C LYS A 169 15.18 -0.56 -19.65
N TYR A 170 14.20 -1.08 -18.91
CA TYR A 170 14.09 -2.53 -18.69
C TYR A 170 12.71 -3.18 -18.95
N GLY A 171 11.69 -2.45 -19.42
CA GLY A 171 10.42 -3.06 -19.86
C GLY A 171 9.77 -3.98 -18.80
N LYS A 172 9.34 -5.21 -19.12
CA LYS A 172 8.78 -6.20 -18.16
C LYS A 172 9.64 -6.48 -16.94
N TYR A 173 10.94 -6.17 -16.98
CA TYR A 173 11.87 -6.40 -15.88
C TYR A 173 12.01 -5.18 -14.95
N SER A 174 11.19 -4.15 -15.18
CA SER A 174 11.10 -2.88 -14.46
C SER A 174 10.88 -3.00 -12.95
N VAL A 175 10.66 -4.19 -12.39
CA VAL A 175 10.50 -4.34 -10.94
C VAL A 175 11.80 -4.84 -10.27
N PHE A 176 12.77 -5.35 -11.03
CA PHE A 176 13.91 -6.08 -10.45
C PHE A 176 15.22 -5.99 -11.25
N SER A 177 15.40 -4.99 -12.11
CA SER A 177 16.60 -4.88 -12.95
C SER A 177 17.85 -4.69 -12.09
N SER A 178 18.46 -5.81 -11.73
CA SER A 178 19.80 -5.86 -11.17
C SER A 178 20.76 -5.26 -12.21
N PRO A 179 21.79 -4.52 -11.80
CA PRO A 179 22.93 -4.27 -12.67
C PRO A 179 23.40 -5.59 -13.27
N GLU A 180 23.73 -5.62 -14.56
CA GLU A 180 24.22 -6.84 -15.25
C GLU A 180 25.46 -7.46 -14.57
N LYS A 181 26.15 -6.69 -13.71
CA LYS A 181 27.17 -7.15 -12.78
C LYS A 181 27.07 -6.36 -11.46
N ILE A 182 26.69 -7.04 -10.38
CA ILE A 182 26.82 -6.53 -9.01
C ILE A 182 28.15 -7.08 -8.46
N SER A 183 28.96 -6.24 -7.80
CA SER A 183 30.20 -6.72 -7.18
C SER A 183 29.88 -7.56 -5.93
N GLU A 184 30.76 -8.50 -5.58
CA GLU A 184 30.65 -9.33 -4.37
C GLU A 184 30.67 -8.52 -3.05
N ASN A 185 31.07 -7.24 -3.09
CA ASN A 185 31.08 -6.34 -1.93
C ASN A 185 29.95 -5.31 -1.95
N THR A 186 28.98 -5.44 -2.85
CA THR A 186 27.94 -4.44 -3.03
C THR A 186 26.79 -4.61 -2.03
N VAL A 187 26.39 -3.50 -1.42
CA VAL A 187 25.16 -3.39 -0.63
C VAL A 187 24.16 -2.54 -1.41
N LEU A 188 23.04 -3.13 -1.76
CA LEU A 188 21.92 -2.47 -2.43
C LEU A 188 21.21 -1.57 -1.41
N VAL A 189 21.19 -0.27 -1.66
CA VAL A 189 20.45 0.71 -0.86
C VAL A 189 19.19 1.08 -1.65
N ARG A 190 18.02 0.62 -1.21
CA ARG A 190 16.76 0.84 -1.94
C ARG A 190 16.05 2.08 -1.42
N ASP A 191 15.56 2.92 -2.34
CA ASP A 191 14.63 3.98 -1.95
C ASP A 191 13.24 3.40 -1.61
N VAL A 192 13.08 3.04 -0.35
CA VAL A 192 11.81 2.58 0.24
C VAL A 192 11.01 3.73 0.85
N GLY A 193 11.26 4.97 0.41
CA GLY A 193 10.47 6.15 0.78
C GLY A 193 11.01 6.86 2.00
N LYS A 194 10.32 7.93 2.43
CA LYS A 194 10.83 8.86 3.46
C LYS A 194 10.91 8.27 4.86
N MET A 195 10.21 7.17 5.11
CA MET A 195 10.05 6.64 6.46
C MET A 195 10.60 5.22 6.63
N LYS A 196 11.41 4.72 5.72
CA LYS A 196 12.01 3.38 5.82
C LYS A 196 13.44 3.40 5.27
N LEU A 197 14.26 2.48 5.76
CA LEU A 197 15.58 2.19 5.19
C LEU A 197 15.63 0.71 4.83
N PHE A 198 16.05 0.41 3.61
CA PHE A 198 16.23 -0.95 3.13
C PHE A 198 17.65 -1.15 2.60
N LEU A 199 18.28 -2.22 3.06
CA LEU A 199 19.60 -2.66 2.64
C LEU A 199 19.52 -4.12 2.17
N GLY A 200 19.99 -4.40 0.96
CA GLY A 200 20.15 -5.74 0.41
C GLY A 200 21.63 -6.10 0.29
N PHE A 201 22.01 -7.27 0.76
CA PHE A 201 23.38 -7.77 0.76
C PHE A 201 23.45 -8.94 -0.20
N VAL A 202 24.39 -8.88 -1.15
CA VAL A 202 24.69 -10.05 -1.98
C VAL A 202 25.20 -11.20 -1.11
N ASP A 203 24.90 -12.43 -1.50
CA ASP A 203 25.20 -13.63 -0.72
C ASP A 203 26.70 -13.79 -0.42
N GLU A 204 27.56 -13.28 -1.30
CA GLU A 204 29.01 -13.32 -1.19
C GLU A 204 29.57 -12.44 -0.05
N ILE A 205 28.79 -11.50 0.48
CA ILE A 205 29.23 -10.69 1.62
C ILE A 205 29.41 -11.58 2.86
N PRO A 206 30.58 -11.59 3.52
CA PRO A 206 30.77 -12.37 4.73
C PRO A 206 29.77 -12.00 5.84
N GLN A 207 29.31 -13.01 6.59
CA GLN A 207 28.39 -12.81 7.73
C GLN A 207 28.91 -11.78 8.73
N GLU A 208 30.22 -11.74 8.99
CA GLU A 208 30.86 -10.75 9.86
C GLU A 208 30.62 -9.30 9.39
N LYS A 209 30.72 -9.04 8.08
CA LYS A 209 30.45 -7.70 7.52
C LYS A 209 28.98 -7.34 7.60
N TYR A 210 28.09 -8.31 7.33
CA TYR A 210 26.65 -8.13 7.51
C TYR A 210 26.30 -7.75 8.96
N ASP A 211 26.79 -8.53 9.93
CA ASP A 211 26.55 -8.30 11.36
C ASP A 211 27.19 -6.99 11.83
N SER A 212 28.37 -6.63 11.32
CA SER A 212 29.02 -5.34 11.62
C SER A 212 28.16 -4.15 11.16
N VAL A 213 27.65 -4.18 9.92
CA VAL A 213 26.75 -3.13 9.41
C VAL A 213 25.48 -3.06 10.22
N LYS A 214 24.85 -4.21 10.48
CA LYS A 214 23.63 -4.34 11.29
C LYS A 214 23.83 -3.74 12.68
N ASN A 215 24.82 -4.21 13.43
CA ASN A 215 25.07 -3.79 14.81
C ASN A 215 25.45 -2.31 14.90
N SER A 216 26.21 -1.79 13.94
CA SER A 216 26.57 -0.38 13.87
C SER A 216 25.35 0.51 13.64
N LEU A 217 24.43 0.10 12.76
CA LEU A 217 23.18 0.82 12.52
C LEU A 217 22.26 0.76 13.74
N GLN A 218 22.09 -0.42 14.35
CA GLN A 218 21.28 -0.58 15.55
C GLN A 218 21.82 0.26 16.72
N SER A 219 23.15 0.33 16.88
CA SER A 219 23.80 1.16 17.89
C SER A 219 23.54 2.64 17.65
N TYR A 220 23.71 3.11 16.41
CA TYR A 220 23.40 4.49 16.04
C TYR A 220 21.94 4.86 16.32
N LEU A 221 20.98 4.02 15.90
CA LEU A 221 19.56 4.29 16.13
C LEU A 221 19.24 4.33 17.63
N LYS A 222 19.84 3.44 18.42
CA LYS A 222 19.68 3.41 19.89
C LYS A 222 20.29 4.64 20.57
N GLU A 223 21.50 5.04 20.19
CA GLU A 223 22.19 6.22 20.73
C GLU A 223 21.43 7.52 20.47
N ASN A 224 20.68 7.59 19.37
CA ASN A 224 19.86 8.74 19.00
C ASN A 224 18.40 8.64 19.47
N ASN A 225 18.08 7.66 20.34
CA ASN A 225 16.72 7.43 20.86
C ASN A 225 15.67 7.25 19.75
N ILE A 226 16.05 6.65 18.62
CA ILE A 226 15.15 6.38 17.51
C ILE A 226 14.49 5.02 17.76
N ASN A 227 13.16 5.00 17.89
CA ASN A 227 12.40 3.76 18.04
C ASN A 227 12.20 3.11 16.66
N TYR A 228 12.63 1.85 16.52
CA TYR A 228 12.58 1.14 15.25
C TYR A 228 12.30 -0.36 15.44
N VAL A 229 11.83 -0.97 14.35
CA VAL A 229 11.80 -2.41 14.16
C VAL A 229 12.67 -2.76 12.97
N LEU A 230 13.45 -3.83 13.13
CA LEU A 230 14.23 -4.45 12.07
C LEU A 230 13.47 -5.69 11.57
N LYS A 231 13.18 -5.73 10.27
CA LYS A 231 12.73 -6.94 9.59
C LYS A 231 13.87 -7.46 8.73
N GLU A 232 14.22 -8.73 8.94
CA GLU A 232 15.20 -9.44 8.13
C GLU A 232 14.48 -10.46 7.25
N LYS A 233 14.85 -10.52 5.96
CA LYS A 233 14.34 -11.53 5.02
C LYS A 233 15.45 -12.00 4.10
N SER A 234 15.45 -13.30 3.79
CA SER A 234 16.09 -13.81 2.58
C SER A 234 15.14 -13.53 1.42
N ILE A 235 15.58 -12.75 0.45
CA ILE A 235 14.80 -12.46 -0.76
C ILE A 235 15.32 -13.36 -1.87
N ASP A 236 14.48 -14.29 -2.31
CA ASP A 236 14.69 -15.03 -3.56
C ASP A 236 14.05 -14.23 -4.70
N HIS A 237 14.87 -13.54 -5.49
CA HIS A 237 14.47 -13.07 -6.82
C HIS A 237 15.21 -13.91 -7.86
N GLU A 238 14.55 -14.17 -9.00
CA GLU A 238 14.82 -15.20 -10.02
C GLU A 238 16.28 -15.38 -10.52
N CYS A 239 17.26 -14.61 -10.05
CA CYS A 239 18.68 -14.79 -10.34
C CYS A 239 19.65 -14.64 -9.14
N HIS A 240 19.24 -14.16 -7.96
CA HIS A 240 20.12 -13.97 -6.80
C HIS A 240 19.39 -14.09 -5.46
N LYS A 241 20.06 -14.71 -4.49
CA LYS A 241 19.68 -14.68 -3.08
C LYS A 241 20.31 -13.45 -2.43
N TYR A 242 19.50 -12.69 -1.73
CA TYR A 242 19.96 -11.56 -0.93
C TYR A 242 19.51 -11.74 0.51
N ARG A 243 20.41 -11.47 1.45
CA ARG A 243 20.01 -11.12 2.81
C ARG A 243 19.59 -9.67 2.83
N SER A 244 18.45 -9.36 3.42
CA SER A 244 17.95 -7.99 3.48
C SER A 244 17.64 -7.57 4.90
N MET A 245 17.88 -6.29 5.17
CA MET A 245 17.50 -5.60 6.39
C MET A 245 16.59 -4.43 6.04
N MET A 246 15.45 -4.35 6.71
CA MET A 246 14.55 -3.21 6.63
C MET A 246 14.34 -2.62 8.01
N PHE A 247 14.79 -1.38 8.18
CA PHE A 247 14.54 -0.58 9.38
C PHE A 247 13.32 0.29 9.13
N MET A 248 12.38 0.27 10.08
CA MET A 248 11.16 1.06 10.03
C MET A 248 10.95 1.73 11.39
N PRO A 249 10.44 2.98 11.44
CA PRO A 249 10.09 3.64 12.68
C PRO A 249 8.95 2.89 13.37
N VAL A 250 9.00 2.89 14.70
CA VAL A 250 7.90 2.41 15.55
C VAL A 250 7.12 3.61 16.04
N ILE A 251 5.83 3.63 15.71
CA ILE A 251 4.88 4.66 16.12
C ILE A 251 3.84 3.96 16.99
N ASP A 252 3.63 4.47 18.21
CA ASP A 252 2.61 3.94 19.13
C ASP A 252 2.73 2.40 19.29
N GLU A 253 3.97 1.94 19.56
CA GLU A 253 4.38 0.53 19.73
C GLU A 253 4.28 -0.38 18.49
N GLN A 254 3.83 0.16 17.36
CA GLN A 254 3.69 -0.61 16.11
C GLN A 254 4.67 -0.12 15.02
N PRO A 255 5.22 -1.03 14.20
CA PRO A 255 6.00 -0.62 13.03
C PRO A 255 5.14 0.18 12.05
N LEU A 256 5.70 1.22 11.43
CA LEU A 256 5.02 1.95 10.37
C LEU A 256 4.61 1.01 9.22
N SER A 257 3.31 0.98 8.92
CA SER A 257 2.70 0.18 7.87
C SER A 257 1.85 1.03 6.93
N LYS A 258 1.37 0.43 5.83
CA LYS A 258 0.42 1.08 4.90
C LYS A 258 -0.89 1.51 5.56
N ASN A 259 -1.22 0.93 6.71
CA ASN A 259 -2.47 1.20 7.42
C ASN A 259 -2.39 2.42 8.33
N TYR A 260 -1.18 2.92 8.65
CA TYR A 260 -1.00 4.05 9.58
C TYR A 260 -1.82 5.28 9.20
N ASP A 261 -1.80 5.65 7.92
CA ASP A 261 -2.51 6.82 7.42
C ASP A 261 -4.04 6.66 7.43
N ILE A 262 -4.50 5.41 7.33
CA ILE A 262 -5.91 5.05 7.44
C ILE A 262 -6.32 5.14 8.92
N LYS A 263 -5.50 4.60 9.84
CA LYS A 263 -5.70 4.72 11.30
C LYS A 263 -5.87 6.17 11.75
N GLU A 264 -4.92 7.01 11.37
CA GLU A 264 -4.92 8.42 11.77
C GLU A 264 -6.14 9.18 11.23
N ARG A 265 -6.60 8.83 10.03
CA ARG A 265 -7.81 9.43 9.46
C ARG A 265 -9.07 8.93 10.15
N ILE A 266 -9.20 7.62 10.40
CA ILE A 266 -10.37 7.03 11.08
C ILE A 266 -10.62 7.69 12.44
N LYS A 267 -9.58 8.08 13.17
CA LYS A 267 -9.70 8.84 14.44
C LYS A 267 -10.49 10.15 14.31
N THR A 268 -10.59 10.71 13.11
CA THR A 268 -11.27 11.98 12.81
C THR A 268 -12.61 11.81 12.08
N ILE A 269 -12.99 10.57 11.76
CA ILE A 269 -14.21 10.24 11.03
C ILE A 269 -15.40 10.22 12.00
N ASP A 270 -16.53 10.75 11.54
CA ASP A 270 -17.79 10.77 12.28
C ASP A 270 -18.44 9.37 12.27
N ASP A 271 -19.12 8.96 13.34
CA ASP A 271 -19.78 7.65 13.43
C ASP A 271 -20.86 7.44 12.36
N THR A 272 -21.34 8.54 11.79
CA THR A 272 -22.32 8.54 10.72
C THR A 272 -21.73 8.49 9.30
N ASP A 273 -20.40 8.58 9.13
CA ASP A 273 -19.68 8.38 7.86
C ASP A 273 -19.52 6.88 7.54
N ILE A 274 -19.24 6.56 6.27
CA ILE A 274 -18.88 5.19 5.84
C ILE A 274 -17.40 5.12 5.54
N VAL A 275 -16.73 4.09 6.09
CA VAL A 275 -15.34 3.75 5.80
C VAL A 275 -15.31 2.44 5.03
N ILE A 276 -14.82 2.48 3.80
CA ILE A 276 -14.63 1.32 2.94
C ILE A 276 -13.14 1.04 2.83
N VAL A 277 -12.73 -0.20 3.11
CA VAL A 277 -11.37 -0.70 2.81
C VAL A 277 -11.47 -1.80 1.76
N ALA A 278 -10.62 -1.77 0.73
CA ALA A 278 -10.65 -2.75 -0.35
C ALA A 278 -9.25 -3.27 -0.69
N GLY A 279 -9.09 -4.59 -0.85
CA GLY A 279 -7.79 -5.22 -1.04
C GLY A 279 -7.83 -6.68 -1.51
N ASP A 280 -6.66 -7.20 -1.92
CA ASP A 280 -6.42 -8.52 -2.50
C ASP A 280 -6.22 -9.61 -1.43
N GLY A 281 -7.20 -9.78 -0.55
CA GLY A 281 -7.25 -10.89 0.42
C GLY A 281 -5.96 -11.05 1.24
N LYS A 282 -5.15 -12.06 0.91
CA LYS A 282 -3.96 -12.49 1.67
C LYS A 282 -2.96 -11.38 2.02
N ASN A 283 -2.64 -10.46 1.09
CA ASN A 283 -1.64 -9.42 1.38
C ASN A 283 -2.24 -8.20 2.10
N ASP A 284 -3.57 -8.19 2.21
CA ASP A 284 -4.36 -7.06 2.67
C ASP A 284 -5.16 -7.39 3.92
N VAL A 285 -4.92 -8.54 4.57
CA VAL A 285 -5.60 -8.96 5.81
C VAL A 285 -5.63 -7.85 6.85
N ASP A 286 -4.47 -7.26 7.16
CA ASP A 286 -4.37 -6.16 8.14
C ASP A 286 -5.13 -4.90 7.68
N MET A 287 -5.16 -4.61 6.38
CA MET A 287 -5.87 -3.44 5.85
C MET A 287 -7.38 -3.68 5.84
N LEU A 288 -7.79 -4.89 5.52
CA LEU A 288 -9.19 -5.26 5.48
C LEU A 288 -9.74 -5.30 6.93
N ASN A 289 -8.92 -5.68 7.92
CA ASN A 289 -9.34 -5.93 9.29
C ASN A 289 -9.63 -4.61 10.05
N PRO A 290 -10.90 -4.34 10.42
CA PRO A 290 -11.26 -3.13 11.14
C PRO A 290 -10.54 -3.02 12.51
N LEU A 291 -10.27 -4.15 13.17
CA LEU A 291 -9.55 -4.20 14.45
C LEU A 291 -8.11 -3.72 14.31
N SER A 292 -7.52 -3.84 13.13
CA SER A 292 -6.17 -3.32 12.89
C SER A 292 -6.12 -1.80 13.01
N TYR A 293 -7.26 -1.11 12.96
CA TYR A 293 -7.34 0.34 13.17
C TYR A 293 -7.61 0.76 14.62
N ILE A 294 -7.77 -0.21 15.52
CA ILE A 294 -7.89 0.00 16.95
C ILE A 294 -6.47 0.11 17.51
N ASP A 295 -6.07 1.33 17.84
CA ASP A 295 -5.00 1.49 18.82
C ASP A 295 -5.61 1.22 20.20
N SER A 296 -4.80 0.84 21.19
CA SER A 296 -5.15 0.61 22.61
C SER A 296 -5.79 1.82 23.34
N PHE A 297 -6.26 2.81 22.59
CA PHE A 297 -7.11 3.89 23.06
C PHE A 297 -8.47 3.33 23.44
N GLU A 298 -8.83 3.54 24.69
CA GLU A 298 -10.20 3.58 25.19
C GLU A 298 -11.13 4.19 24.12
N LYS A 299 -11.90 3.37 23.42
CA LYS A 299 -13.05 3.84 22.65
C LYS A 299 -14.01 2.71 22.35
N ASP A 300 -15.13 2.80 23.04
CA ASP A 300 -16.42 2.21 22.70
C ASP A 300 -16.94 2.61 21.29
N ASN A 301 -16.15 3.29 20.43
CA ASN A 301 -16.61 4.00 19.23
C ASN A 301 -16.34 3.33 17.87
N ILE A 302 -15.47 2.31 17.77
CA ILE A 302 -15.24 1.67 16.46
C ILE A 302 -16.39 0.73 16.08
N GLU A 303 -17.08 0.17 17.08
CA GLU A 303 -18.30 -0.60 16.91
C GLU A 303 -19.44 0.26 16.31
N ASP A 304 -19.40 1.57 16.57
CA ASP A 304 -20.35 2.53 16.03
C ASP A 304 -20.06 2.92 14.57
N LEU A 305 -18.80 2.86 14.12
CA LEU A 305 -18.43 3.22 12.76
C LEU A 305 -19.15 2.35 11.72
N ASN A 306 -19.59 2.97 10.62
CA ASN A 306 -20.07 2.23 9.46
C ASN A 306 -18.89 1.79 8.59
N PHE A 307 -18.12 0.83 9.11
CA PHE A 307 -17.03 0.20 8.38
C PHE A 307 -17.57 -0.82 7.36
N LEU A 308 -16.83 -1.04 6.28
CA LEU A 308 -17.09 -2.10 5.29
C LEU A 308 -15.77 -2.59 4.69
N GLY A 309 -15.51 -3.89 4.81
CA GLY A 309 -14.38 -4.54 4.12
C GLY A 309 -14.81 -5.13 2.77
N ILE A 310 -14.10 -4.81 1.69
CA ILE A 310 -14.29 -5.41 0.37
C ILE A 310 -13.08 -6.28 0.03
N ILE A 311 -13.30 -7.58 -0.03
CA ILE A 311 -12.29 -8.58 -0.35
C ILE A 311 -12.36 -8.89 -1.85
N VAL A 312 -11.27 -8.63 -2.56
CA VAL A 312 -11.14 -8.97 -3.98
C VAL A 312 -10.54 -10.36 -4.10
N GLU A 313 -11.37 -11.33 -4.49
CA GLU A 313 -10.96 -12.73 -4.64
C GLU A 313 -10.24 -12.93 -5.99
N LYS A 314 -9.09 -13.61 -5.93
CA LYS A 314 -8.40 -14.09 -7.13
C LYS A 314 -9.07 -15.38 -7.60
N GLU A 315 -9.22 -15.56 -8.92
CA GLU A 315 -9.92 -16.71 -9.53
C GLU A 315 -9.38 -18.10 -9.13
N ASN A 316 -8.23 -18.19 -8.44
CA ASN A 316 -7.57 -19.44 -8.03
C ASN A 316 -7.05 -19.46 -6.58
N GLU A 317 -7.45 -18.52 -5.71
CA GLU A 317 -7.03 -18.53 -4.29
C GLU A 317 -7.81 -19.60 -3.52
N LYS A 318 -7.14 -20.37 -2.66
CA LYS A 318 -7.81 -21.44 -1.89
C LYS A 318 -8.56 -20.83 -0.69
N GLU A 319 -9.76 -21.34 -0.42
CA GLU A 319 -10.62 -20.94 0.72
C GLU A 319 -9.94 -20.86 2.12
N PRO A 320 -8.91 -21.65 2.50
CA PRO A 320 -8.31 -21.58 3.82
C PRO A 320 -7.65 -20.23 4.15
N GLU A 321 -7.16 -19.50 3.15
CA GLU A 321 -6.59 -18.15 3.35
C GLU A 321 -7.69 -17.09 3.58
N LEU A 322 -8.93 -17.40 3.18
CA LEU A 322 -10.13 -16.60 3.46
C LEU A 322 -10.79 -17.00 4.78
N GLU A 323 -10.50 -18.19 5.33
CA GLU A 323 -10.98 -18.61 6.66
C GLU A 323 -10.30 -17.80 7.77
N GLU A 324 -9.01 -17.48 7.66
CA GLU A 324 -8.32 -16.58 8.60
C GLU A 324 -8.90 -15.15 8.54
N LEU A 325 -9.31 -14.69 7.35
CA LEU A 325 -10.10 -13.48 7.17
C LEU A 325 -11.50 -13.65 7.77
N ASN A 326 -12.20 -14.76 7.60
CA ASN A 326 -13.54 -14.93 8.21
C ASN A 326 -13.48 -15.05 9.74
N GLU A 327 -12.45 -15.69 10.31
CA GLU A 327 -12.22 -15.78 11.76
C GLU A 327 -11.82 -14.42 12.34
N THR A 328 -10.96 -13.68 11.63
CA THR A 328 -10.58 -12.30 11.98
C THR A 328 -11.76 -11.32 11.84
N PHE A 329 -12.72 -11.61 10.95
CA PHE A 329 -13.86 -10.75 10.61
C PHE A 329 -15.21 -11.28 11.11
N GLY A 330 -15.23 -12.29 11.96
CA GLY A 330 -16.50 -12.81 12.45
C GLY A 330 -16.47 -14.23 12.95
N GLN A 331 -16.11 -14.40 14.21
CA GLN A 331 -17.07 -14.89 15.19
C GLN A 331 -16.91 -14.02 16.46
N ASN A 332 -17.95 -13.25 16.80
CA ASN A 332 -18.08 -12.45 18.04
C ASN A 332 -17.62 -10.97 18.04
N THR A 333 -17.50 -10.29 16.90
CA THR A 333 -17.29 -8.82 16.86
C THR A 333 -18.50 -8.11 16.24
N THR A 334 -18.81 -6.91 16.73
CA THR A 334 -19.91 -6.02 16.27
C THR A 334 -19.60 -5.28 14.96
N LEU A 335 -18.49 -5.61 14.31
CA LEU A 335 -17.97 -4.92 13.13
C LEU A 335 -18.81 -5.21 11.88
N LYS A 336 -19.23 -4.14 11.21
CA LYS A 336 -20.19 -4.16 10.10
C LYS A 336 -19.51 -4.68 8.82
N LYS A 337 -19.85 -5.91 8.44
CA LYS A 337 -19.94 -6.46 7.07
C LYS A 337 -18.66 -6.53 6.21
N THR A 338 -18.45 -7.71 5.63
CA THR A 338 -17.53 -7.95 4.51
C THR A 338 -18.31 -8.23 3.22
N VAL A 339 -17.74 -7.84 2.09
CA VAL A 339 -18.25 -8.19 0.76
C VAL A 339 -17.12 -8.82 -0.04
N LYS A 340 -17.41 -9.96 -0.68
CA LYS A 340 -16.49 -10.63 -1.59
C LYS A 340 -16.86 -10.30 -3.02
N ILE A 341 -15.86 -9.91 -3.81
CA ILE A 341 -16.01 -9.55 -5.22
C ILE A 341 -14.89 -10.18 -6.04
N LYS A 342 -15.04 -10.26 -7.36
CA LYS A 342 -13.97 -10.74 -8.24
C LYS A 342 -13.01 -9.60 -8.61
N GLU A 343 -11.82 -9.97 -9.02
CA GLU A 343 -10.86 -9.06 -9.64
C GLU A 343 -11.49 -8.33 -10.85
N GLY A 344 -11.56 -7.00 -10.74
CA GLY A 344 -12.19 -6.13 -11.72
C GLY A 344 -13.62 -5.68 -11.38
N ASP A 345 -14.18 -6.04 -10.23
CA ASP A 345 -15.60 -5.75 -9.90
C ASP A 345 -15.76 -4.66 -8.81
N LEU A 346 -14.66 -4.03 -8.35
CA LEU A 346 -14.71 -3.06 -7.25
C LEU A 346 -15.64 -1.88 -7.54
N ALA A 347 -15.62 -1.37 -8.77
CA ALA A 347 -16.42 -0.22 -9.14
C ALA A 347 -17.93 -0.51 -9.07
N ASP A 348 -18.35 -1.73 -9.43
CA ASP A 348 -19.74 -2.16 -9.34
C ASP A 348 -20.22 -2.22 -7.89
N GLU A 349 -19.37 -2.72 -6.98
CA GLU A 349 -19.74 -2.78 -5.57
C GLU A 349 -19.81 -1.39 -4.94
N LEU A 350 -18.86 -0.51 -5.26
CA LEU A 350 -18.91 0.90 -4.84
C LEU A 350 -20.18 1.60 -5.35
N LYS A 351 -20.61 1.30 -6.58
CA LYS A 351 -21.86 1.80 -7.14
C LYS A 351 -23.07 1.34 -6.33
N LYS A 352 -23.19 0.04 -6.04
CA LYS A 352 -24.29 -0.50 -5.22
C LYS A 352 -24.36 0.14 -3.84
N ILE A 353 -23.19 0.32 -3.20
CA ILE A 353 -23.11 0.96 -1.88
C ILE A 353 -23.56 2.42 -1.95
N ALA A 354 -23.08 3.16 -2.96
CA ALA A 354 -23.48 4.55 -3.16
C ALA A 354 -24.97 4.68 -3.46
N GLU A 355 -25.53 3.85 -4.35
CA GLU A 355 -26.96 3.85 -4.69
C GLU A 355 -27.83 3.50 -3.48
N SER A 356 -27.42 2.49 -2.69
CA SER A 356 -28.11 2.14 -1.43
C SER A 356 -28.07 3.26 -0.38
N LYS A 357 -27.00 4.07 -0.34
CA LYS A 357 -26.87 5.22 0.57
C LYS A 357 -27.69 6.42 0.12
N TYR A 358 -27.59 6.78 -1.16
CA TYR A 358 -28.19 8.00 -1.70
C TYR A 358 -29.63 7.81 -2.19
N GLY A 359 -30.18 6.59 -2.10
CA GLY A 359 -31.62 6.32 -2.23
C GLY A 359 -32.16 6.34 -3.66
N PHE A 360 -31.45 5.70 -4.59
CA PHE A 360 -31.90 5.55 -5.99
C PHE A 360 -32.50 4.18 -6.27
#